data_AF-A0A2V6Z4Q5-F1
#
_entry.id   AF-A0A2V6Z4Q5-F1
#
_cell.length_a   1.000
_cell.length_b   1.000
_cell.length_c   1.000
_cell.angle_alpha   90.00
_cell.angle_beta   90.00
_cell.angle_gamma   90.00
#
_symmetry.space_group_name_H-M   'P 1'
#
loop_
_entity.id
_entity.type
_entity.pdbx_description
1 polymer ?
#
loop_
_entity_poly.entity_id
_entity_poly.type
_entity_poly.pdbx_seq_one_letter_code
_entity_poly.pdbx_strand_id
1 'polypeptide(L)'
;SVIVSEIRSFKVSVIGEVSRPGRYELRSWTTVLDVLALAGGFTQFAARTKIVILHPEGRTMKRILFNYNKVAAGEQENFYLRNGDIILVP
;
A
#
# COMPACT_ATOMS: atom_id res chain seq x y z
N SER A 1 27.65 -5.34 21.43
CA SER A 1 27.19 -5.98 20.18
C SER A 1 25.91 -5.31 19.73
N VAL A 2 25.95 -4.55 18.64
CA VAL A 2 24.73 -3.97 18.06
C VAL A 2 24.13 -5.05 17.18
N ILE A 3 23.08 -5.70 17.66
CA ILE A 3 22.31 -6.65 16.87
C ILE A 3 21.55 -5.80 15.85
N VAL A 4 22.05 -5.76 14.62
CA VAL A 4 21.25 -5.26 13.51
C VAL A 4 20.17 -6.31 13.29
N SER A 5 19.02 -6.11 13.94
CA SER A 5 17.81 -6.85 13.63
C SER A 5 17.59 -6.72 12.13
N GLU A 6 17.69 -7.85 11.44
CA GLU A 6 17.54 -7.99 10.00
C GLU A 6 16.37 -7.14 9.53
N ILE A 7 16.68 -5.99 8.91
CA ILE A 7 15.67 -5.10 8.34
C ILE A 7 15.05 -5.91 7.22
N ARG A 8 13.91 -6.55 7.49
CA ARG A 8 13.14 -7.25 6.46
C ARG A 8 12.58 -6.19 5.53
N SER A 9 13.39 -5.78 4.55
CA SER A 9 12.95 -4.92 3.47
C SER A 9 11.94 -5.70 2.65
N PHE A 10 10.75 -5.14 2.46
CA PHE A 10 9.74 -5.72 1.59
C PHE A 10 9.37 -4.73 0.49
N LYS A 11 8.96 -5.29 -0.66
CA LYS A 11 8.68 -4.49 -1.85
C LYS A 11 7.19 -4.47 -2.10
N VAL A 12 6.66 -3.27 -2.29
CA VAL A 12 5.26 -3.02 -2.65
C VAL A 12 5.22 -2.30 -3.98
N SER A 13 4.26 -2.65 -4.83
CA SER A 13 4.07 -1.97 -6.11
C SER A 13 2.85 -1.07 -6.03
N VAL A 14 2.99 0.19 -6.44
CA VAL A 14 1.88 1.14 -6.56
C VAL A 14 1.68 1.44 -8.02
N ILE A 15 0.46 1.24 -8.52
CA ILE A 15 0.09 1.43 -9.91
C ILE A 15 -1.25 2.15 -10.04
N GLY A 16 -1.42 2.85 -11.16
CA GLY A 16 -2.64 3.60 -11.48
C GLY A 16 -2.52 5.09 -11.16
N GLU A 17 -3.63 5.71 -10.78
CA GLU A 17 -3.82 7.16 -10.62
C GLU A 17 -3.21 7.73 -9.32
N VAL A 18 -1.90 7.57 -9.17
CA VAL A 18 -1.09 8.18 -8.11
C VAL A 18 -0.07 9.14 -8.70
N SER A 19 0.42 10.09 -7.90
CA SER A 19 1.40 11.07 -8.39
C SER A 19 2.68 10.40 -8.91
N ARG A 20 3.14 9.33 -8.24
CA ARG A 20 4.36 8.60 -8.60
C ARG A 20 4.11 7.09 -8.55
N PRO A 21 3.61 6.46 -9.64
CA PRO A 21 3.50 5.02 -9.70
C PRO A 21 4.90 4.39 -9.76
N GLY A 22 5.07 3.22 -9.15
CA GLY A 22 6.36 2.56 -9.07
C GLY A 22 6.45 1.51 -7.97
N ARG A 23 7.62 0.89 -7.85
CA ARG A 23 7.91 -0.05 -6.75
C ARG A 23 8.58 0.70 -5.61
N TYR A 24 8.05 0.50 -4.41
CA TYR A 24 8.55 1.10 -3.18
C TYR A 24 9.16 0.00 -2.32
N GLU A 25 10.40 0.21 -1.89
CA GLU A 25 11.09 -0.66 -0.95
C GLU A 25 10.91 -0.11 0.46
N LEU A 26 10.19 -0.86 1.28
CA LEU A 26 9.77 -0.48 2.61
C LEU A 26 10.58 -1.27 3.63
N ARG A 27 11.13 -0.57 4.62
CA ARG A 27 12.07 -1.14 5.60
C ARG A 27 11.40 -1.47 6.94
N SER A 28 10.13 -1.14 7.12
CA SER A 28 9.41 -1.25 8.39
C SER A 28 7.92 -1.48 8.16
N TRP A 29 7.17 -1.78 9.22
CA TRP A 29 5.72 -1.88 9.15
C TRP A 29 5.13 -0.59 8.57
N THR A 30 4.61 -0.71 7.36
CA THR A 30 4.13 0.41 6.55
C THR A 30 2.70 0.11 6.17
N THR A 31 1.84 1.10 6.26
CA THR A 31 0.43 0.98 5.87
C THR A 31 0.22 1.43 4.43
N VAL A 32 -0.95 1.13 3.90
CA VAL A 32 -1.37 1.64 2.58
C VAL A 32 -1.31 3.16 2.53
N LEU A 33 -1.71 3.86 3.60
CA LEU A 33 -1.65 5.31 3.66
C LEU A 33 -0.22 5.83 3.55
N ASP A 34 0.72 5.22 4.25
CA ASP A 34 2.12 5.64 4.23
C ASP A 34 2.71 5.49 2.83
N VAL A 35 2.44 4.38 2.14
CA VAL A 35 2.92 4.17 0.77
C VAL A 35 2.25 5.12 -0.22
N LEU A 36 0.97 5.41 -0.05
CA LEU A 36 0.29 6.42 -0.87
C LEU A 36 0.87 7.82 -0.64
N ALA A 37 1.23 8.15 0.60
CA ALA A 37 1.92 9.39 0.94
C ALA A 37 3.32 9.43 0.30
N LEU A 38 4.09 8.33 0.36
CA LEU A 38 5.38 8.19 -0.33
C LEU A 38 5.24 8.29 -1.86
N ALA A 39 4.12 7.83 -2.41
CA ALA A 39 3.79 7.96 -3.82
C ALA A 39 3.39 9.39 -4.23
N GLY A 40 3.45 10.37 -3.30
CA GLY A 40 3.07 11.76 -3.56
C GLY A 40 1.56 12.00 -3.51
N GLY A 41 0.80 11.06 -2.94
CA GLY A 41 -0.65 11.10 -2.91
C GLY A 41 -1.30 10.70 -4.23
N PHE A 42 -2.59 11.02 -4.32
CA PHE A 42 -3.43 10.69 -5.46
C PHE A 42 -3.41 11.79 -6.52
N THR A 43 -3.63 11.41 -7.79
CA THR A 43 -3.94 12.40 -8.83
C THR A 43 -5.34 12.98 -8.62
N GLN A 44 -5.66 14.08 -9.31
CA GLN A 44 -7.00 14.69 -9.28
C GLN A 44 -8.12 13.76 -9.81
N PHE A 45 -7.76 12.75 -10.60
CA PHE A 45 -8.70 11.81 -11.22
C PHE A 45 -8.85 10.50 -10.43
N ALA A 46 -8.04 10.29 -9.40
CA ALA A 46 -7.99 9.03 -8.66
C ALA A 46 -9.29 8.73 -7.89
N ALA A 47 -9.77 7.49 -8.02
CA ALA A 47 -10.91 6.98 -7.28
C ALA A 47 -10.50 6.50 -5.87
N ARG A 48 -10.37 7.46 -4.94
CA ARG A 48 -9.98 7.24 -3.52
C ARG A 48 -10.82 6.22 -2.75
N THR A 49 -12.04 5.94 -3.20
CA THR A 49 -12.97 5.00 -2.55
C THR A 49 -12.93 3.58 -3.13
N LYS A 50 -12.26 3.38 -4.27
CA LYS A 50 -12.22 2.12 -5.02
C LYS A 50 -10.80 1.56 -5.17
N ILE A 51 -9.93 1.87 -4.22
CA ILE A 51 -8.56 1.36 -4.24
C ILE A 51 -8.61 -0.14 -4.01
N VAL A 52 -7.81 -0.89 -4.77
CA VAL A 52 -7.73 -2.35 -4.68
C VAL A 52 -6.32 -2.74 -4.29
N ILE A 53 -6.20 -3.49 -3.21
CA ILE A 53 -4.94 -4.09 -2.80
C ILE A 53 -4.97 -5.55 -3.26
N LEU A 54 -3.97 -5.94 -4.05
CA LEU A 54 -3.74 -7.31 -4.43
C LEU A 54 -2.68 -7.88 -3.48
N HIS A 55 -3.12 -8.68 -2.53
CA HIS A 55 -2.26 -9.36 -1.58
C HIS A 55 -1.94 -10.78 -2.09
N PRO A 56 -0.67 -11.11 -2.37
CA PRO A 56 -0.29 -12.46 -2.77
C PRO A 56 -0.42 -13.42 -1.59
N GLU A 57 -1.28 -14.43 -1.72
CA GLU A 57 -1.52 -15.47 -0.70
C GLU A 57 -1.16 -16.84 -1.30
N GLY A 58 0.15 -17.13 -1.36
CA GLY A 58 0.68 -18.34 -1.97
C GLY A 58 0.56 -18.32 -3.50
N ARG A 59 -0.41 -19.06 -4.06
CA ARG A 59 -0.65 -19.14 -5.51
C ARG A 59 -1.80 -18.25 -5.99
N THR A 60 -2.52 -17.60 -5.07
CA THR A 60 -3.67 -16.75 -5.39
C THR A 60 -3.38 -15.30 -5.04
N MET A 61 -4.10 -14.39 -5.68
CA MET A 61 -4.06 -12.96 -5.36
C MET A 61 -5.39 -12.61 -4.68
N LYS A 62 -5.33 -12.30 -3.39
CA LYS A 62 -6.48 -11.82 -2.64
C LYS A 62 -6.72 -10.35 -2.97
N ARG A 63 -7.93 -10.04 -3.43
CA ARG A 63 -8.37 -8.66 -3.69
C ARG A 63 -8.99 -8.09 -2.43
N ILE A 64 -8.40 -7.03 -1.90
CA ILE A 64 -8.89 -6.32 -0.72
C ILE A 64 -9.31 -4.93 -1.17
N LEU A 65 -10.58 -4.61 -0.97
CA LEU A 65 -11.11 -3.27 -1.25
C LEU A 65 -10.68 -2.34 -0.12
N PHE A 66 -10.03 -1.25 -0.50
CA PHE A 66 -9.54 -0.23 0.40
C PHE A 66 -10.23 1.10 0.08
N ASN A 67 -10.83 1.71 1.10
CA ASN A 67 -11.48 2.99 0.97
C ASN A 67 -10.73 4.03 1.80
N TYR A 68 -10.03 4.92 1.11
CA TYR A 68 -9.23 5.96 1.76
C TYR A 68 -10.08 6.86 2.66
N ASN A 69 -11.30 7.23 2.23
CA ASN A 69 -12.15 8.13 3.00
C ASN A 69 -12.60 7.52 4.32
N LYS A 70 -12.94 6.22 4.32
CA LYS A 70 -13.33 5.51 5.55
C LYS A 70 -12.19 5.42 6.55
N VAL A 71 -11.00 5.14 6.03
CA VAL A 71 -9.80 5.06 6.86
C VAL A 71 -9.42 6.44 7.40
N ALA A 72 -9.48 7.48 6.57
CA ALA A 72 -9.24 8.86 6.99
C ALA A 72 -10.27 9.35 8.03
N ALA A 73 -11.51 8.87 7.95
CA ALA A 73 -12.56 9.13 8.93
C ALA A 73 -12.47 8.26 10.20
N GLY A 74 -11.54 7.29 10.25
CA GLY A 74 -11.41 6.34 11.37
C GLY A 74 -12.47 5.23 11.39
N GLU A 75 -13.29 5.11 10.35
CA GLU A 75 -14.34 4.08 10.21
C GLU A 75 -13.81 2.73 9.74
N GLN A 76 -12.58 2.68 9.24
CA GLN A 76 -11.93 1.47 8.75
C GLN A 76 -10.47 1.43 9.22
N GLU A 77 -10.00 0.26 9.64
CA GLU A 77 -8.60 0.07 10.03
C GLU A 77 -7.64 0.19 8.84
N ASN A 78 -6.44 0.69 9.13
CA ASN A 78 -5.35 0.72 8.17
C ASN A 78 -4.86 -0.68 7.83
N PHE A 79 -4.76 -0.97 6.54
CA PHE A 79 -4.17 -2.23 6.08
C PHE A 79 -2.65 -2.13 6.12
N TYR A 80 -2.04 -3.05 6.87
CA TYR A 80 -0.58 -3.22 6.90
C TYR A 80 -0.13 -3.97 5.67
N LEU A 81 0.76 -3.35 4.90
CA LEU A 81 1.29 -3.93 3.69
C LEU A 81 2.29 -5.05 4.00
N ARG A 82 2.33 -6.00 3.09
CA ARG A 82 3.21 -7.15 3.12
C ARG A 82 4.03 -7.22 1.83
N ASN A 83 5.05 -8.06 1.87
CA ASN A 83 5.93 -8.26 0.73
C ASN A 83 5.17 -8.78 -0.48
N GLY A 84 5.33 -8.11 -1.62
CA GLY A 84 4.67 -8.46 -2.88
C GLY A 84 3.28 -7.86 -3.06
N ASP A 85 2.79 -7.04 -2.12
CA ASP A 85 1.52 -6.36 -2.29
C ASP A 85 1.54 -5.40 -3.48
N ILE A 86 0.40 -5.32 -4.17
CA ILE A 86 0.19 -4.40 -5.28
C ILE A 86 -1.01 -3.52 -4.96
N ILE A 87 -0.79 -2.22 -4.89
CA ILE A 87 -1.82 -1.21 -4.68
C ILE A 87 -2.22 -0.69 -6.06
N LEU A 88 -3.45 -0.97 -6.45
CA LEU A 88 -4.08 -0.49 -7.67
C LEU A 88 -5.02 0.66 -7.31
N VAL A 89 -4.71 1.84 -7.82
CA VAL A 89 -5.55 3.03 -7.71
C VAL A 89 -6.19 3.29 -9.08
N PRO A 90 -7.49 3.03 -9.24
CA PRO A 90 -8.19 3.36 -10.48
C PRO A 90 -8.47 4.85 -10.65
#